data_AF-A0A7S3WYY5-F1
#
_entry.id   AF-A0A7S3WYY5-F1
#
_cell.length_a   1.000
_cell.length_b   1.000
_cell.length_c   1.000
_cell.angle_alpha   90.00
_cell.angle_beta   90.00
_cell.angle_gamma   90.00
#
_symmetry.space_group_name_H-M   'P 1'
#
loop_
_entity.id
_entity.type
_entity.pdbx_description
1 polymer ?
#
loop_
_entity_poly.entity_id
_entity_poly.type
_entity_poly.pdbx_seq_one_letter_code
_entity_poly.pdbx_strand_id
1 'polypeptide(L)'
;ATTTTRSTARALRMAQGCPSFKELGLDLRLLKAVQKLGLETPTPVQARCIPLALAGKDVLAKAPTGSGKTYAYVVPMLQKVLTRQDAAPGPTLSPGALVLVPTRELCQQVYGVARGLLGAAGAGSMRVSLLAAAADGAAMRAGRQPDVLVATPAQLLAHLAAEGAGGGGGGGD
;
A
#
# COMPACT_ATOMS: atom_id res chain seq x y z
N ALA A 1 43.19 14.58 1.55
CA ALA A 1 42.56 13.33 2.03
C ALA A 1 41.58 13.69 3.15
N THR A 2 40.31 13.99 2.81
CA THR A 2 39.42 14.64 3.81
C THR A 2 37.91 14.41 3.59
N THR A 3 37.50 13.31 2.94
CA THR A 3 36.07 13.09 2.59
C THR A 3 35.39 11.97 3.39
N THR A 4 36.13 11.13 4.13
CA THR A 4 35.57 9.89 4.71
C THR A 4 34.83 10.09 6.05
N THR A 5 35.10 11.15 6.81
CA THR A 5 34.61 11.28 8.20
C THR A 5 33.16 11.79 8.35
N ARG A 6 32.58 12.50 7.36
CA ARG A 6 31.19 13.01 7.46
C ARG A 6 30.11 11.94 7.22
N SER A 7 30.45 10.89 6.46
CA SER A 7 29.49 9.84 6.08
C SER A 7 29.14 8.92 7.25
N THR A 8 30.13 8.55 8.05
CA THR A 8 29.99 7.64 9.19
C THR A 8 29.22 8.29 10.35
N ALA A 9 29.47 9.57 10.66
CA ALA A 9 28.75 10.27 11.73
C ALA A 9 27.24 10.42 11.46
N ARG A 10 26.83 10.56 10.19
CA ARG A 10 25.41 10.60 9.80
C ARG A 10 24.75 9.22 9.90
N ALA A 11 25.46 8.16 9.49
CA ALA A 11 24.99 6.78 9.64
C ALA A 11 24.83 6.38 11.12
N LEU A 12 25.80 6.76 11.97
CA LEU A 12 25.76 6.54 13.42
C LEU A 12 24.62 7.32 14.11
N ARG A 13 24.31 8.56 13.68
CA ARG A 13 23.14 9.31 14.17
C ARG A 13 21.80 8.74 13.71
N MET A 14 21.75 7.99 12.60
CA MET A 14 20.53 7.32 12.13
C MET A 14 20.30 5.97 12.85
N ALA A 15 21.36 5.34 13.35
CA ALA A 15 21.30 4.05 14.07
C ALA A 15 20.95 4.19 15.57
N GLN A 16 21.16 5.38 16.16
CA GLN A 16 20.86 5.64 17.57
C GLN A 16 19.37 5.96 17.73
N GLY A 17 18.55 4.92 17.94
CA GLY A 17 17.13 5.02 18.29
C GLY A 17 16.13 4.76 17.14
N CYS A 18 16.44 3.89 16.17
CA CYS A 18 15.40 3.48 15.22
C CYS A 18 14.32 2.66 15.95
N PRO A 19 13.05 3.11 15.93
CA PRO A 19 11.99 2.43 16.65
C PRO A 19 11.75 1.03 16.08
N SER A 20 11.37 0.08 16.93
CA SER A 20 10.91 -1.23 16.46
C SER A 20 9.56 -1.12 15.74
N PHE A 21 9.19 -2.10 14.90
CA PHE A 21 7.85 -2.12 14.29
C PHE A 21 6.73 -2.04 15.34
N LYS A 22 6.95 -2.60 16.53
CA LYS A 22 6.02 -2.57 17.66
C LYS A 22 5.76 -1.14 18.16
N GLU A 23 6.77 -0.29 18.12
CA GLU A 23 6.67 1.12 18.53
C GLU A 23 6.00 2.01 17.48
N LEU A 24 5.76 1.50 16.26
CA LEU A 24 5.13 2.27 15.18
C LEU A 24 3.60 2.33 15.28
N GLY A 25 2.98 1.72 16.29
CA GLY A 25 1.53 1.75 16.49
C GLY A 25 0.75 0.88 15.49
N LEU A 26 1.32 -0.27 15.10
CA LEU A 26 0.69 -1.18 14.15
C LEU A 26 -0.31 -2.15 14.81
N ASP A 27 -1.35 -2.53 14.06
CA ASP A 27 -2.28 -3.59 14.43
C ASP A 27 -1.51 -4.91 14.65
N LEU A 28 -1.93 -5.69 15.65
CA LEU A 28 -1.27 -6.96 16.01
C LEU A 28 -1.20 -7.95 14.84
N ARG A 29 -2.19 -7.96 13.94
CA ARG A 29 -2.18 -8.80 12.73
C ARG A 29 -1.07 -8.38 11.78
N LEU A 30 -0.89 -7.07 11.57
CA LEU A 30 0.18 -6.53 10.73
C LEU A 30 1.56 -6.70 11.38
N LEU A 31 1.67 -6.56 12.69
CA LEU A 31 2.92 -6.85 13.42
C LEU A 31 3.36 -8.31 13.24
N LYS A 32 2.42 -9.25 13.37
CA LYS A 32 2.68 -10.67 13.09
C LYS A 32 3.06 -10.89 11.62
N ALA A 33 2.41 -10.18 10.70
CA ALA A 33 2.70 -10.30 9.28
C ALA A 33 4.12 -9.84 8.93
N VAL A 34 4.54 -8.68 9.42
CA VAL A 34 5.91 -8.17 9.16
C VAL A 34 6.96 -9.11 9.74
N GLN A 35 6.74 -9.66 10.95
CA GLN A 35 7.63 -10.66 11.54
C GLN A 35 7.71 -11.96 10.72
N LYS A 36 6.56 -12.51 10.30
CA LYS A 36 6.52 -13.72 9.46
C LYS A 36 7.21 -13.55 8.11
N LEU A 37 7.22 -12.33 7.58
CA LEU A 37 7.90 -11.99 6.33
C LEU A 37 9.39 -11.63 6.54
N GLY A 38 9.93 -11.80 7.75
CA GLY A 38 11.33 -11.54 8.06
C GLY A 38 11.70 -10.05 8.15
N LEU A 39 10.71 -9.16 8.33
CA LEU A 39 10.96 -7.73 8.54
C LEU A 39 11.23 -7.48 10.03
N GLU A 40 12.48 -7.66 10.43
CA GLU A 40 12.89 -7.56 11.84
C GLU A 40 12.88 -6.11 12.35
N THR A 41 13.56 -5.21 11.63
CA THR A 41 13.72 -3.80 12.01
C THR A 41 13.27 -2.90 10.85
N PRO A 42 12.47 -1.86 11.10
CA PRO A 42 12.07 -0.96 10.02
C PRO A 42 13.28 -0.21 9.48
N THR A 43 13.33 -0.07 8.15
CA THR A 43 14.35 0.78 7.52
C THR A 43 14.14 2.25 7.90
N PRO A 44 15.15 3.13 7.77
CA PRO A 44 15.00 4.54 8.15
C PRO A 44 13.86 5.28 7.43
N VAL A 45 13.52 4.89 6.19
CA VAL A 45 12.36 5.46 5.48
C VAL A 45 11.05 4.91 6.04
N GLN A 46 10.98 3.63 6.41
CA GLN A 46 9.79 3.04 7.03
C GLN A 46 9.53 3.65 8.41
N ALA A 47 10.55 3.71 9.28
CA ALA A 47 10.45 4.27 10.63
C ALA A 47 9.94 5.73 10.63
N ARG A 48 10.29 6.52 9.60
CA ARG A 48 9.85 7.91 9.47
C ARG A 48 8.48 8.06 8.81
N CYS A 49 8.20 7.27 7.76
CA CYS A 49 6.98 7.42 6.96
C CYS A 49 5.76 6.78 7.62
N ILE A 50 5.93 5.61 8.24
CA ILE A 50 4.80 4.82 8.77
C ILE A 50 4.00 5.61 9.81
N PRO A 51 4.61 6.20 10.87
CA PRO A 51 3.84 6.94 11.87
C PRO A 51 3.12 8.17 11.29
N LEU A 52 3.76 8.88 10.34
CA LEU A 52 3.16 10.04 9.68
C LEU A 52 1.94 9.63 8.84
N ALA A 53 2.07 8.54 8.07
CA ALA A 53 0.98 8.02 7.25
C ALA A 53 -0.18 7.51 8.12
N LEU A 54 0.09 6.81 9.23
CA LEU A 54 -0.93 6.39 10.19
C LEU A 54 -1.66 7.57 10.82
N ALA A 55 -0.95 8.67 11.10
CA ALA A 55 -1.52 9.92 11.60
C ALA A 55 -2.32 10.71 10.55
N GLY A 56 -2.52 10.16 9.33
CA GLY A 56 -3.31 10.81 8.29
C GLY A 56 -2.60 11.93 7.53
N LYS A 57 -1.27 12.06 7.67
CA LYS A 57 -0.51 13.10 6.99
C LYS A 57 -0.12 12.68 5.57
N ASP A 58 0.01 13.67 4.69
CA ASP A 58 0.63 13.50 3.38
C ASP A 58 2.15 13.35 3.52
N VAL A 59 2.72 12.36 2.84
CA VAL A 59 4.13 11.99 3.01
C VAL A 59 4.83 11.89 1.66
N LEU A 60 5.86 12.71 1.46
CA LEU A 60 6.81 12.58 0.36
C LEU A 60 8.07 11.85 0.83
N ALA A 61 8.27 10.62 0.36
CA ALA A 61 9.41 9.79 0.74
C ALA A 61 10.52 9.79 -0.34
N LYS A 62 11.66 10.42 -0.06
CA LYS A 62 12.85 10.37 -0.92
C LYS A 62 13.92 9.44 -0.34
N ALA A 63 14.10 8.28 -0.96
CA ALA A 63 15.12 7.31 -0.60
C ALA A 63 15.58 6.50 -1.83
N PRO A 64 16.80 5.94 -1.85
CA PRO A 64 17.29 5.07 -2.93
C PRO A 64 16.39 3.86 -3.20
N THR A 65 16.54 3.24 -4.37
CA THR A 65 15.94 1.93 -4.67
C THR A 65 16.47 0.88 -3.69
N GLY A 66 15.65 -0.10 -3.32
CA GLY A 66 16.00 -1.09 -2.31
C GLY A 66 15.88 -0.63 -0.86
N SER A 67 15.63 0.66 -0.58
CA SER A 67 15.49 1.16 0.81
C SER A 67 14.20 0.74 1.54
N GLY A 68 13.37 -0.13 0.95
CA GLY A 68 12.13 -0.62 1.57
C GLY A 68 10.94 0.34 1.50
N LYS A 69 10.93 1.28 0.53
CA LYS A 69 9.84 2.25 0.34
C LYS A 69 8.46 1.61 0.16
N THR A 70 8.39 0.45 -0.47
CA THR A 70 7.12 -0.27 -0.70
C THR A 70 6.42 -0.56 0.62
N TYR A 71 7.10 -1.19 1.58
CA TYR A 71 6.53 -1.42 2.92
C TYR A 71 6.23 -0.12 3.67
N ALA A 72 7.00 0.95 3.43
CA ALA A 72 6.80 2.24 4.08
C ALA A 72 5.43 2.88 3.79
N TYR A 73 4.84 2.61 2.61
CA TYR A 73 3.47 3.05 2.29
C TYR A 73 2.43 1.93 2.35
N VAL A 74 2.78 0.67 2.01
CA VAL A 74 1.80 -0.43 2.01
C VAL A 74 1.36 -0.79 3.42
N VAL A 75 2.26 -0.85 4.40
CA VAL A 75 1.90 -1.22 5.78
C VAL A 75 0.86 -0.25 6.38
N PRO A 76 1.07 1.08 6.41
CA PRO A 76 0.09 2.00 6.97
C PRO A 76 -1.19 2.09 6.12
N MET A 77 -1.11 1.86 4.81
CA MET A 77 -2.29 1.74 3.94
C MET A 77 -3.16 0.55 4.35
N LEU A 78 -2.59 -0.64 4.49
CA LEU A 78 -3.33 -1.84 4.90
C LEU A 78 -3.92 -1.68 6.30
N GLN A 79 -3.21 -1.03 7.22
CA GLN A 79 -3.75 -0.73 8.55
C GLN A 79 -5.04 0.08 8.47
N LYS A 80 -5.04 1.17 7.70
CA LYS A 80 -6.24 2.01 7.54
C LYS A 80 -7.40 1.25 6.93
N VAL A 81 -7.14 0.41 5.94
CA VAL A 81 -8.19 -0.40 5.31
C VAL A 81 -8.74 -1.45 6.28
N LEU A 82 -7.87 -2.13 7.04
CA LEU A 82 -8.28 -3.07 8.10
C LEU A 82 -9.14 -2.37 9.16
N THR A 83 -8.68 -1.25 9.70
CA THR A 83 -9.42 -0.49 10.71
C THR A 83 -10.80 -0.05 10.19
N ARG A 84 -10.89 0.37 8.92
CA ARG A 84 -12.17 0.73 8.30
C ARG A 84 -13.11 -0.47 8.19
N GLN A 85 -12.60 -1.63 7.78
CA GLN A 85 -13.40 -2.85 7.68
C GLN A 85 -13.90 -3.34 9.05
N ASP A 86 -13.05 -3.27 10.08
CA ASP A 86 -13.44 -3.66 11.44
C ASP A 86 -14.54 -2.72 11.99
N ALA A 87 -14.47 -1.41 11.66
CA ALA A 87 -15.45 -0.42 12.12
C ALA A 87 -16.79 -0.50 11.37
N ALA A 88 -16.77 -0.84 10.08
CA ALA A 88 -17.97 -0.97 9.25
C ALA A 88 -17.88 -2.24 8.38
N PRO A 89 -18.18 -3.41 8.96
CA PRO A 89 -18.18 -4.67 8.22
C PRO A 89 -19.28 -4.65 7.16
N GLY A 90 -18.94 -5.04 5.93
CA GLY A 90 -19.92 -5.08 4.84
C GLY A 90 -19.28 -5.21 3.46
N PRO A 91 -20.10 -5.29 2.41
CA PRO A 91 -19.61 -5.32 1.04
C PRO A 91 -18.92 -4.00 0.68
N THR A 92 -17.72 -4.10 0.12
CA THR A 92 -16.96 -2.95 -0.36
C THR A 92 -17.63 -2.39 -1.61
N LEU A 93 -18.04 -1.12 -1.55
CA LEU A 93 -18.64 -0.39 -2.69
C LEU A 93 -17.60 0.34 -3.54
N SER A 94 -16.43 0.61 -2.98
CA SER A 94 -15.31 1.26 -3.67
C SER A 94 -13.99 0.94 -2.96
N PRO A 95 -12.84 0.95 -3.66
CA PRO A 95 -11.54 0.73 -3.03
C PRO A 95 -11.29 1.68 -1.85
N GLY A 96 -10.91 1.13 -0.70
CA GLY A 96 -10.46 1.89 0.46
C GLY A 96 -9.04 2.43 0.30
N ALA A 97 -8.26 1.85 -0.62
CA ALA A 97 -6.95 2.35 -1.01
C ALA A 97 -6.67 2.12 -2.51
N LEU A 98 -5.92 3.06 -3.09
CA LEU A 98 -5.41 3.00 -4.46
C LEU A 98 -3.90 3.20 -4.45
N VAL A 99 -3.16 2.33 -5.13
CA VAL A 99 -1.73 2.48 -5.36
C VAL A 99 -1.48 2.63 -6.86
N LEU A 100 -0.90 3.75 -7.26
CA LEU A 100 -0.52 4.03 -8.64
C LEU A 100 0.97 3.82 -8.84
N VAL A 101 1.32 3.00 -9.83
CA VAL A 101 2.71 2.74 -10.23
C VAL A 101 2.87 2.79 -11.75
N PRO A 102 4.06 3.13 -12.27
CA PRO A 102 4.18 3.49 -13.69
C PRO A 102 4.17 2.30 -14.65
N THR A 103 4.46 1.07 -14.17
CA THR A 103 4.52 -0.12 -15.04
C THR A 103 3.75 -1.28 -14.46
N ARG A 104 3.41 -2.24 -15.33
CA ARG A 104 2.69 -3.46 -14.95
C ARG A 104 3.49 -4.36 -14.02
N GLU A 105 4.80 -4.44 -14.24
CA GLU A 105 5.72 -5.25 -13.44
C GLU A 105 5.78 -4.69 -12.02
N LEU A 106 5.81 -3.35 -11.88
CA LEU A 106 5.73 -2.71 -10.56
C LEU A 106 4.36 -2.93 -9.91
N CYS A 107 3.25 -2.94 -10.66
CA CYS A 107 1.94 -3.29 -10.11
C CYS A 107 1.98 -4.69 -9.49
N GLN A 108 2.51 -5.67 -10.23
CA GLN A 108 2.61 -7.06 -9.76
C GLN A 108 3.47 -7.19 -8.51
N GLN A 109 4.59 -6.48 -8.43
CA GLN A 109 5.45 -6.45 -7.25
C GLN A 109 4.70 -5.89 -6.02
N VAL A 110 4.04 -4.75 -6.16
CA VAL A 110 3.29 -4.12 -5.06
C VAL A 110 2.10 -4.98 -4.63
N TYR A 111 1.38 -5.55 -5.59
CA TYR A 111 0.30 -6.50 -5.35
C TYR A 111 0.78 -7.71 -4.55
N GLY A 112 1.94 -8.29 -4.93
CA GLY A 112 2.55 -9.39 -4.19
C GLY A 112 2.88 -9.02 -2.74
N VAL A 113 3.42 -7.82 -2.50
CA VAL A 113 3.68 -7.31 -1.15
C VAL A 113 2.39 -7.16 -0.34
N ALA A 114 1.35 -6.55 -0.90
CA ALA A 114 0.08 -6.36 -0.22
C ALA A 114 -0.60 -7.70 0.10
N ARG A 115 -0.63 -8.64 -0.85
CA ARG A 115 -1.16 -10.00 -0.66
C ARG A 115 -0.37 -10.79 0.37
N GLY A 116 0.96 -10.72 0.34
CA GLY A 116 1.83 -11.39 1.31
C GLY A 116 1.59 -10.91 2.73
N LEU A 117 1.50 -9.59 2.93
CA LEU A 117 1.16 -8.98 4.22
C LEU A 117 -0.22 -9.44 4.72
N LEU A 118 -1.25 -9.36 3.88
CA LEU A 118 -2.61 -9.75 4.27
C LEU A 118 -2.73 -11.25 4.57
N GLY A 119 -2.08 -12.10 3.78
CA GLY A 119 -2.02 -13.54 4.01
C GLY A 119 -1.35 -13.87 5.35
N ALA A 120 -0.20 -13.24 5.63
CA ALA A 120 0.51 -13.45 6.89
C ALA A 120 -0.24 -12.88 8.12
N ALA A 121 -1.03 -11.82 7.91
CA ALA A 121 -1.90 -11.18 8.90
C ALA A 121 -3.18 -11.99 9.21
N GLY A 122 -3.53 -12.98 8.39
CA GLY A 122 -4.80 -13.70 8.50
C GLY A 122 -6.01 -12.88 8.04
N ALA A 123 -5.78 -11.79 7.30
CA ALA A 123 -6.82 -10.90 6.78
C ALA A 123 -7.28 -11.33 5.37
N GLY A 124 -7.58 -12.62 5.21
CA GLY A 124 -7.87 -13.22 3.90
C GLY A 124 -9.18 -12.75 3.24
N SER A 125 -10.09 -12.14 4.02
CA SER A 125 -11.32 -11.53 3.53
C SER A 125 -11.06 -10.29 2.66
N MET A 126 -9.94 -9.60 2.88
CA MET A 126 -9.57 -8.42 2.11
C MET A 126 -9.19 -8.77 0.67
N ARG A 127 -9.84 -8.09 -0.27
CA ARG A 127 -9.57 -8.21 -1.70
C ARG A 127 -8.57 -7.16 -2.15
N VAL A 128 -7.43 -7.62 -2.62
CA VAL A 128 -6.49 -6.81 -3.41
C VAL A 128 -6.70 -7.16 -4.87
N SER A 129 -6.82 -6.16 -5.74
CA SER A 129 -6.92 -6.37 -7.19
C SER A 129 -5.85 -5.59 -7.93
N LEU A 130 -5.52 -6.10 -9.11
CA LEU A 130 -4.67 -5.44 -10.09
C LEU A 130 -5.54 -4.76 -11.14
N LEU A 131 -5.05 -3.66 -11.68
CA LEU A 131 -5.54 -3.03 -12.91
C LEU A 131 -4.34 -2.49 -13.70
N ALA A 132 -3.62 -3.41 -14.32
CA ALA A 132 -2.38 -3.15 -15.06
C ALA A 132 -2.46 -3.58 -16.53
N ALA A 133 -3.52 -4.30 -16.90
CA ALA A 133 -3.92 -4.62 -18.27
C ALA A 133 -5.45 -4.57 -18.41
N ALA A 134 -5.95 -4.43 -19.63
CA ALA A 134 -7.39 -4.31 -19.91
C ALA A 134 -8.22 -5.50 -19.41
N ALA A 135 -7.62 -6.69 -19.36
CA ALA A 135 -8.27 -7.90 -18.86
C ALA A 135 -8.50 -7.89 -17.34
N ASP A 136 -7.70 -7.13 -16.56
CA ASP A 136 -7.70 -7.20 -15.11
C ASP A 136 -9.01 -6.64 -14.49
N GLY A 137 -9.66 -5.70 -15.17
CA GLY A 137 -10.87 -5.00 -14.68
C GLY A 137 -12.18 -5.79 -14.79
N ALA A 138 -12.17 -7.07 -15.17
CA ALA A 138 -13.39 -7.86 -15.36
C ALA A 138 -14.20 -8.03 -14.06
N ALA A 139 -13.53 -8.33 -12.94
CA ALA A 139 -14.20 -8.51 -11.64
C ALA A 139 -14.85 -7.21 -11.13
N MET A 140 -14.16 -6.08 -11.31
CA MET A 140 -14.67 -4.75 -10.95
C MET A 140 -15.91 -4.37 -11.77
N ARG A 141 -15.85 -4.59 -13.10
CA ARG A 141 -17.01 -4.40 -13.99
C ARG A 141 -18.20 -5.29 -13.64
N ALA A 142 -17.96 -6.46 -13.04
CA ALA A 142 -19.00 -7.35 -12.52
C ALA A 142 -19.48 -6.95 -11.11
N GLY A 143 -19.17 -5.75 -10.63
CA GLY A 143 -19.58 -5.25 -9.32
C GLY A 143 -18.76 -5.77 -8.13
N ARG A 144 -17.68 -6.54 -8.36
CA ARG A 144 -16.84 -7.08 -7.29
C ARG A 144 -15.68 -6.13 -6.99
N GLN A 145 -15.99 -5.05 -6.26
CA GLN A 145 -15.03 -4.00 -5.93
C GLN A 145 -13.95 -4.50 -4.93
N PRO A 146 -12.67 -4.14 -5.12
CA PRO A 146 -11.61 -4.51 -4.19
C PRO A 146 -11.54 -3.56 -3.00
N ASP A 147 -10.87 -3.98 -1.93
CA ASP A 147 -10.52 -3.13 -0.80
C ASP A 147 -9.27 -2.30 -1.09
N VAL A 148 -8.34 -2.90 -1.83
CA VAL A 148 -7.10 -2.27 -2.29
C VAL A 148 -6.97 -2.50 -3.80
N LEU A 149 -6.81 -1.41 -4.55
CA LEU A 149 -6.54 -1.45 -5.98
C LEU A 149 -5.09 -1.04 -6.25
N VAL A 150 -4.36 -1.85 -7.01
CA VAL A 150 -3.03 -1.50 -7.51
C VAL A 150 -3.11 -1.36 -9.03
N ALA A 151 -2.81 -0.18 -9.56
CA ALA A 151 -3.07 0.13 -10.97
C ALA A 151 -1.95 0.95 -11.60
N THR A 152 -1.89 0.91 -12.93
CA THR A 152 -1.20 1.96 -13.68
C THR A 152 -2.14 3.13 -13.92
N PRO A 153 -1.65 4.39 -13.96
CA PRO A 153 -2.51 5.54 -14.23
C PRO A 153 -3.31 5.40 -15.54
N ALA A 154 -2.69 4.89 -16.60
CA ALA A 154 -3.33 4.72 -17.90
C ALA A 154 -4.49 3.70 -17.85
N GLN A 155 -4.31 2.57 -17.17
CA GLN A 155 -5.36 1.54 -17.08
C GLN A 155 -6.49 1.95 -16.14
N LEU A 156 -6.18 2.67 -15.06
CA LEU A 156 -7.22 3.26 -14.21
C LEU A 156 -8.08 4.25 -15.00
N LEU A 157 -7.45 5.15 -15.76
CA LEU A 157 -8.17 6.12 -16.57
C LEU A 157 -9.06 5.44 -17.63
N ALA A 158 -8.53 4.43 -18.32
CA ALA A 158 -9.30 3.64 -19.29
C ALA A 158 -10.50 2.94 -18.65
N HIS A 159 -10.35 2.40 -17.43
CA HIS A 159 -11.42 1.77 -16.69
C HIS A 159 -12.53 2.76 -16.31
N LEU A 160 -12.16 3.94 -15.79
CA LEU A 160 -13.12 5.00 -15.43
C LEU A 160 -13.88 5.54 -16.66
N ALA A 161 -13.20 5.69 -17.80
CA ALA A 161 -13.83 6.14 -19.05
C ALA A 161 -14.87 5.12 -19.55
N ALA A 162 -14.59 3.82 -19.40
CA ALA A 162 -15.52 2.76 -19.78
C ALA A 162 -16.77 2.73 -18.89
N GLU A 163 -16.65 3.04 -17.60
CA GLU A 163 -17.81 3.17 -16.70
C GLU A 163 -18.67 4.40 -17.02
N GLY A 164 -18.03 5.54 -17.32
CA GLY A 164 -18.74 6.78 -17.69
C GLY A 164 -19.52 6.67 -19.01
N ALA A 165 -19.04 5.89 -19.97
CA ALA A 165 -19.72 5.67 -21.25
C ALA A 165 -20.95 4.75 -21.14
N GLY A 166 -21.05 3.93 -20.07
CA GLY A 166 -22.17 3.01 -19.85
C GLY A 166 -23.34 3.58 -19.03
N GLY A 167 -23.17 4.75 -18.40
CA GLY A 167 -24.15 5.35 -17.49
C GLY A 167 -25.10 6.40 -18.09
N GLY A 168 -25.03 6.65 -19.41
CA GLY A 168 -25.77 7.73 -20.08
C GLY A 168 -27.11 7.36 -20.73
N GLY A 169 -27.61 6.14 -20.55
CA GLY A 169 -28.84 5.67 -21.22
C GLY A 169 -29.93 5.23 -20.25
N GLY A 170 -30.71 6.17 -19.70
CA GLY A 170 -31.88 5.82 -18.90
C GLY A 170 -32.47 7.01 -18.15
N GLY A 171 -33.24 7.85 -18.85
CA GLY A 171 -33.98 8.95 -18.23
C GLY A 171 -34.50 9.96 -19.25
N GLY A 172 -35.41 9.53 -20.12
CA GLY A 172 -36.07 10.39 -21.10
C GLY A 172 -37.10 9.60 -21.90
N ASP A 173 -38.24 9.32 -21.25
CA ASP A 173 -39.61 9.42 -21.77
C ASP A 173 -40.61 8.86 -20.74
#